data_AF-A0A2D6MC67-F1
#
_entry.id   AF-A0A2D6MC67-F1
#
_cell.length_a   1.000
_cell.length_b   1.000
_cell.length_c   1.000
_cell.angle_alpha   90.00
_cell.angle_beta   90.00
_cell.angle_gamma   90.00
#
_symmetry.space_group_name_H-M   'P 1'
#
loop_
_entity.id
_entity.type
_entity.pdbx_description
1 polymer ?
#
loop_
_entity_poly.entity_id
_entity_poly.type
_entity_poly.pdbx_seq_one_letter_code
_entity_poly.pdbx_strand_id
1 'polypeptide(L)'
;MSVSVLIITPRHADPTTIERLKERLAPCSVCTTSEEYDRRFMDAGSWSAWIRILAQGKDLYSQQPLFDEFYCLHLDLGKVNAELVNRALHIGKPVRYIDKNGTSRTVFSVEVVDPEDWATGWTINHD
;
A
#
# COMPACT_ATOMS: atom_id res chain seq x y z
N MET A 1 -16.39 -14.12 -0.03
CA MET A 1 -16.03 -12.70 0.19
C MET A 1 -14.82 -12.43 -0.67
N SER A 2 -14.86 -11.41 -1.53
CA SER A 2 -13.70 -11.07 -2.37
C SER A 2 -12.74 -10.23 -1.52
N VAL A 3 -11.48 -10.63 -1.45
CA VAL A 3 -10.43 -9.89 -0.74
C VAL A 3 -10.08 -8.66 -1.58
N SER A 4 -10.00 -7.51 -0.92
CA SER A 4 -9.60 -6.23 -1.51
C SER A 4 -8.15 -5.92 -1.15
N VAL A 5 -7.35 -5.53 -2.13
CA VAL A 5 -5.90 -5.39 -1.98
C VAL A 5 -5.44 -4.04 -2.52
N LEU A 6 -4.60 -3.35 -1.74
CA LEU A 6 -3.89 -2.16 -2.19
C LEU A 6 -2.42 -2.48 -2.47
N ILE A 7 -1.98 -2.25 -3.70
CA ILE A 7 -0.57 -2.26 -4.09
C ILE A 7 0.01 -0.86 -3.86
N ILE A 8 1.01 -0.78 -2.98
CA ILE A 8 1.79 0.42 -2.75
C ILE A 8 2.83 0.54 -3.85
N THR A 9 2.55 1.43 -4.80
CA THR A 9 3.39 1.69 -5.95
C THR A 9 4.39 2.81 -5.65
N PRO A 10 5.70 2.58 -5.82
CA PRO A 10 6.63 3.71 -5.91
C PRO A 10 6.42 4.47 -7.22
N ARG A 11 6.97 5.68 -7.27
CA ARG A 11 6.88 6.60 -8.42
C ARG A 11 7.36 5.99 -9.75
N HIS A 12 8.24 4.99 -9.70
CA HIS A 12 8.86 4.36 -10.86
C HIS A 12 8.60 2.85 -10.94
N ALA A 13 7.49 2.37 -10.38
CA ALA A 13 7.11 0.97 -10.50
C ALA A 13 6.94 0.59 -11.98
N ASP A 14 7.57 -0.50 -12.39
CA ASP A 14 7.38 -1.07 -13.74
C ASP A 14 5.92 -1.54 -13.89
N PRO A 15 5.16 -1.02 -14.88
CA PRO A 15 3.78 -1.43 -15.12
C PRO A 15 3.62 -2.94 -15.31
N THR A 16 4.62 -3.60 -15.90
CA THR A 16 4.61 -5.06 -16.13
C THR A 16 4.56 -5.82 -14.80
N THR A 17 5.28 -5.33 -13.79
CA THR A 17 5.32 -5.93 -12.45
C THR A 17 3.97 -5.77 -11.74
N ILE A 18 3.33 -4.61 -11.88
CA ILE A 18 2.00 -4.35 -11.31
C ILE A 18 0.96 -5.29 -11.94
N GLU A 19 0.94 -5.42 -13.27
CA GLU A 19 -0.04 -6.26 -13.95
C GLU A 19 0.15 -7.75 -13.62
N ARG A 20 1.40 -8.25 -13.59
CA ARG A 20 1.68 -9.62 -13.12
C ARG A 20 1.21 -9.86 -11.69
N LEU A 21 1.33 -8.85 -10.81
CA LEU A 21 0.84 -8.97 -9.44
C LEU A 21 -0.70 -8.99 -9.40
N LYS A 22 -1.37 -8.15 -10.18
CA LYS A 22 -2.84 -8.15 -10.33
C LYS A 22 -3.33 -9.53 -10.81
N GLU A 23 -2.69 -10.10 -11.83
CA GLU A 23 -3.00 -11.45 -12.34
C GLU A 23 -2.83 -12.51 -11.25
N ARG A 24 -1.74 -12.46 -10.49
CA ARG A 24 -1.46 -13.43 -9.43
C ARG A 24 -2.44 -13.35 -8.26
N LEU A 25 -2.91 -12.15 -7.94
CA LEU A 25 -3.85 -11.92 -6.85
C LEU A 25 -5.30 -12.23 -7.26
N ALA A 26 -5.59 -12.52 -8.54
CA ALA A 26 -6.93 -12.93 -8.94
C ALA A 26 -7.43 -14.14 -8.12
N PRO A 27 -8.69 -14.15 -7.65
CA PRO A 27 -9.79 -13.25 -8.02
C PRO A 27 -9.96 -12.02 -7.09
N CYS A 28 -8.95 -11.63 -6.33
CA CYS A 28 -9.02 -10.46 -5.44
C CYS A 28 -9.25 -9.17 -6.23
N SER A 29 -9.94 -8.21 -5.61
CA SER A 29 -10.04 -6.85 -6.14
C SER A 29 -8.74 -6.11 -5.83
N VAL A 30 -8.00 -5.72 -6.85
CA VAL A 30 -6.68 -5.09 -6.69
C VAL A 30 -6.71 -3.65 -7.18
N CYS A 31 -6.16 -2.74 -6.39
CA CYS A 31 -5.97 -1.34 -6.77
C CYS A 31 -4.55 -0.88 -6.39
N THR A 32 -4.03 0.15 -7.04
CA THR A 32 -2.74 0.77 -6.70
C THR A 32 -2.93 2.08 -5.94
N THR A 33 -1.92 2.49 -5.19
CA THR A 33 -1.89 3.84 -4.58
C THR A 33 -2.04 4.96 -5.60
N SER A 34 -1.56 4.77 -6.83
CA SER A 34 -1.74 5.73 -7.93
C SER A 34 -3.20 5.83 -8.39
N GLU A 35 -3.86 4.68 -8.62
CA GLU A 35 -5.28 4.65 -8.99
C GLU A 35 -6.18 5.23 -7.88
N GLU A 36 -5.85 4.98 -6.61
CA GLU A 36 -6.56 5.55 -5.46
C GLU A 36 -6.32 7.05 -5.27
N TYR A 37 -5.14 7.53 -5.66
CA TYR A 37 -4.84 8.95 -5.65
C TYR A 37 -5.77 9.68 -6.64
N ASP A 38 -5.83 9.21 -7.88
CA ASP A 38 -6.68 9.78 -8.92
C ASP A 38 -8.17 9.73 -8.56
N ARG A 39 -8.59 8.67 -7.84
CA ARG A 39 -9.99 8.45 -7.50
C ARG A 39 -10.47 9.28 -6.30
N ARG A 40 -9.66 9.42 -5.25
CA ARG A 40 -10.15 9.89 -3.93
C ARG A 40 -9.32 10.99 -3.28
N PHE A 41 -8.15 11.34 -3.82
CA PHE A 41 -7.27 12.30 -3.15
C PHE A 41 -7.91 13.68 -3.01
N MET A 42 -8.53 14.19 -4.08
CA MET A 42 -9.17 15.50 -4.07
C MET A 42 -10.31 15.58 -3.05
N ASP A 43 -11.12 14.53 -2.94
CA ASP A 43 -12.21 14.44 -1.96
C ASP A 43 -11.70 14.30 -0.52
N ALA A 44 -10.53 13.69 -0.33
CA ALA A 44 -9.90 13.56 0.98
C ALA A 44 -9.36 14.90 1.50
N GLY A 45 -8.98 15.83 0.62
CA GLY A 45 -8.54 17.19 0.93
C GLY A 45 -7.15 17.32 1.57
N SER A 46 -6.49 16.22 1.93
CA SER A 46 -5.11 16.21 2.43
C SER A 46 -4.49 14.82 2.36
N TRP A 47 -3.15 14.75 2.37
CA TRP A 47 -2.40 13.49 2.45
C TRP A 47 -2.78 12.66 3.68
N SER A 48 -2.86 13.28 4.86
CA SER A 48 -3.18 12.57 6.10
C SER A 48 -4.61 12.01 6.12
N ALA A 49 -5.57 12.75 5.55
CA ALA A 49 -6.93 12.25 5.40
C ALA A 49 -7.00 11.10 4.38
N TRP A 50 -6.29 11.22 3.26
CA TRP A 50 -6.22 10.17 2.24
C TRP A 50 -5.59 8.89 2.78
N ILE A 51 -4.45 8.98 3.47
CA ILE A 51 -3.81 7.85 4.16
C ILE A 51 -4.79 7.18 5.14
N ARG A 52 -5.52 7.99 5.93
CA ARG A 52 -6.52 7.47 6.86
C ARG A 52 -7.65 6.74 6.13
N ILE A 53 -8.13 7.25 5.00
CA ILE A 53 -9.16 6.60 4.18
C ILE A 53 -8.65 5.27 3.65
N LEU A 54 -7.45 5.20 3.09
CA LEU A 54 -6.91 3.94 2.57
C LEU A 54 -6.68 2.91 3.68
N ALA A 55 -6.06 3.32 4.78
CA ALA A 55 -5.76 2.42 5.89
C ALA A 55 -7.03 1.99 6.65
N GLN A 56 -8.01 2.87 6.89
CA GLN A 56 -9.11 2.62 7.84
C GLN A 56 -10.51 2.77 7.24
N GLY A 57 -10.62 3.25 6.00
CA GLY A 57 -11.89 3.49 5.34
C GLY A 57 -12.68 2.22 5.10
N LYS A 58 -13.98 2.39 5.02
CA LYS A 58 -14.94 1.33 4.72
C LYS A 58 -15.80 1.74 3.54
N ASP A 59 -16.22 0.77 2.76
CA ASP A 59 -17.27 0.98 1.78
C ASP A 59 -18.60 1.30 2.50
N LEU A 60 -19.29 2.34 2.02
CA LEU A 60 -20.45 2.89 2.71
C LEU A 60 -21.61 1.90 2.78
N TYR A 61 -21.76 1.06 1.76
CA TYR A 61 -22.89 0.15 1.64
C TYR A 61 -22.63 -1.18 2.33
N SER A 62 -21.48 -1.79 2.06
CA SER A 62 -21.12 -3.11 2.61
C SER A 62 -20.53 -3.05 4.02
N GLN A 63 -20.10 -1.86 4.47
CA GLN A 63 -19.40 -1.64 5.74
C GLN A 63 -18.08 -2.44 5.87
N GLN A 64 -17.61 -3.04 4.78
CA GLN A 64 -16.35 -3.75 4.72
C GLN A 64 -15.19 -2.76 4.58
N PRO A 65 -13.98 -3.11 5.06
CA PRO A 65 -12.77 -2.32 4.78
C PRO A 65 -12.62 -2.06 3.27
N LEU A 66 -12.11 -0.88 2.90
CA LEU A 66 -11.79 -0.57 1.49
C LEU A 66 -10.70 -1.49 0.94
N PHE A 67 -9.76 -1.89 1.81
CA PHE A 67 -8.65 -2.78 1.51
C PHE A 67 -8.44 -3.70 2.71
N ASP A 68 -8.40 -5.01 2.47
CA ASP A 68 -8.13 -6.02 3.48
C ASP A 68 -6.62 -6.20 3.69
N GLU A 69 -5.82 -6.11 2.62
CA GLU A 69 -4.36 -6.30 2.66
C GLU A 69 -3.60 -5.27 1.82
N PHE A 70 -2.33 -5.06 2.16
CA PHE A 70 -1.43 -4.12 1.50
C PHE A 70 -0.20 -4.85 0.97
N TYR A 71 0.25 -4.51 -0.24
CA TYR A 71 1.41 -5.09 -0.89
C TYR A 71 2.41 -4.03 -1.30
N CYS A 72 3.63 -4.11 -0.78
CA CYS A 72 4.76 -3.27 -1.14
C CYS A 72 5.60 -3.97 -2.21
N LEU A 73 5.94 -3.24 -3.28
CA LEU A 73 6.77 -3.76 -4.37
C LEU A 73 8.28 -3.46 -4.18
N HIS A 74 8.62 -2.53 -3.30
CA HIS A 74 9.98 -2.11 -3.02
C HIS A 74 10.21 -2.04 -1.51
N LEU A 75 11.46 -2.26 -1.10
CA LEU A 75 11.88 -2.09 0.29
C LEU A 75 11.89 -0.62 0.68
N ASP A 76 12.36 0.23 -0.23
CA ASP A 76 12.44 1.66 -0.01
C ASP A 76 11.12 2.34 -0.37
N LEU A 77 10.68 3.22 0.51
CA LEU A 77 9.41 3.93 0.43
C LEU A 77 9.63 5.43 0.51
N GLY A 78 8.76 6.18 -0.18
CA GLY A 78 8.59 7.60 0.06
C GLY A 78 7.75 7.86 1.30
N LYS A 79 7.83 9.08 1.83
CA LYS A 79 7.21 9.49 3.10
C LYS A 79 5.73 9.09 3.21
N VAL A 80 4.94 9.41 2.19
CA VAL A 80 3.48 9.12 2.16
C VAL A 80 3.20 7.62 2.22
N ASN A 81 3.96 6.82 1.46
CA ASN A 81 3.81 5.37 1.45
C ASN A 81 4.26 4.75 2.78
N ALA A 82 5.34 5.26 3.37
CA ALA A 82 5.79 4.85 4.70
C ALA A 82 4.75 5.17 5.78
N GLU A 83 4.16 6.37 5.77
CA GLU A 83 3.08 6.74 6.68
C GLU A 83 1.85 5.84 6.50
N LEU A 84 1.50 5.49 5.25
CA LEU A 84 0.42 4.56 4.94
C LEU A 84 0.68 3.16 5.49
N VAL A 85 1.86 2.59 5.25
CA VAL A 85 2.26 1.28 5.77
C VAL A 85 2.23 1.28 7.29
N ASN A 86 2.85 2.27 7.94
CA ASN A 86 2.84 2.37 9.39
C ASN A 86 1.42 2.45 9.96
N ARG A 87 0.54 3.23 9.31
CA ARG A 87 -0.87 3.32 9.70
C ARG A 87 -1.58 1.98 9.57
N ALA A 88 -1.36 1.24 8.48
CA ALA A 88 -1.94 -0.08 8.23
C ALA A 88 -1.47 -1.11 9.26
N LEU A 89 -0.17 -1.16 9.54
CA LEU A 89 0.40 -2.03 10.58
C LEU A 89 -0.17 -1.72 11.97
N HIS A 90 -0.27 -0.43 12.32
CA HIS A 90 -0.75 0.01 13.63
C HIS A 90 -2.19 -0.42 13.92
N ILE A 91 -3.04 -0.54 12.90
CA ILE A 91 -4.42 -1.02 13.04
C ILE A 91 -4.56 -2.54 12.82
N GLY A 92 -3.44 -3.26 12.69
CA GLY A 92 -3.44 -4.70 12.49
C GLY A 92 -3.82 -5.17 11.10
N LYS A 93 -3.71 -4.32 10.07
CA LYS A 93 -3.90 -4.76 8.68
C LYS A 93 -2.66 -5.52 8.19
N PRO A 94 -2.82 -6.66 7.50
CA PRO A 94 -1.72 -7.36 6.88
C PRO A 94 -1.02 -6.47 5.84
N VAL A 95 0.30 -6.37 5.98
CA VAL A 95 1.17 -5.74 4.98
C VAL A 95 2.21 -6.77 4.55
N ARG A 96 2.39 -6.91 3.24
CA ARG A 96 3.35 -7.86 2.65
C ARG A 96 4.29 -7.14 1.71
N TYR A 97 5.55 -7.53 1.71
CA TYR A 97 6.52 -7.17 0.69
C TYR A 97 6.57 -8.30 -0.35
N ILE A 98 6.61 -7.96 -1.64
CA ILE A 98 6.85 -8.92 -2.72
C ILE A 98 8.15 -8.56 -3.41
N ASP A 99 9.08 -9.51 -3.42
CA ASP A 99 10.34 -9.37 -4.15
C ASP A 99 10.15 -9.57 -5.67
N LYS A 100 11.19 -9.27 -6.44
CA LYS A 100 11.22 -9.45 -7.90
C LYS A 100 10.98 -10.89 -8.38
N ASN A 101 11.17 -11.88 -7.50
CA ASN A 101 10.94 -13.29 -7.79
C ASN A 101 9.51 -13.72 -7.44
N GLY A 102 8.70 -12.80 -6.88
CA GLY A 102 7.36 -13.07 -6.39
C GLY A 102 7.31 -13.64 -4.96
N THR A 103 8.44 -13.76 -4.26
CA THR A 103 8.43 -14.21 -2.87
C THR A 103 7.73 -13.17 -2.02
N SER A 104 6.71 -13.59 -1.27
CA SER A 104 6.01 -12.71 -0.35
C SER A 104 6.56 -12.87 1.06
N ARG A 105 6.82 -11.74 1.71
CA ARG A 105 7.33 -11.65 3.08
C ARG A 105 6.42 -10.76 3.92
N THR A 106 6.25 -11.08 5.19
CA THR A 106 5.43 -10.31 6.11
C THR A 106 6.20 -9.06 6.54
N VAL A 107 5.58 -7.90 6.36
CA VAL A 107 6.13 -6.64 6.86
C VAL A 107 5.71 -6.45 8.31
N PHE A 108 6.65 -6.10 9.17
CA PHE A 108 6.37 -5.85 10.59
C PHE A 108 6.69 -4.42 11.06
N SER A 109 7.52 -3.67 10.34
CA SER A 109 7.77 -2.25 10.64
C SER A 109 8.32 -1.49 9.44
N VAL A 110 8.29 -0.15 9.52
CA VAL A 110 9.00 0.74 8.62
C VAL A 110 9.99 1.57 9.44
N GLU A 111 11.23 1.66 8.98
CA GLU A 111 12.32 2.41 9.59
C GLU A 111 12.63 3.67 8.77
N VAL A 112 13.04 4.74 9.44
CA VAL A 112 13.48 5.98 8.80
C VAL A 112 14.99 5.90 8.58
N VAL A 113 15.42 5.92 7.33
CA VAL A 113 16.84 5.88 6.93
C VAL A 113 17.37 7.29 6.71
N ASP A 114 16.63 8.12 5.96
CA ASP A 114 16.96 9.52 5.69
C ASP A 114 15.67 10.37 5.63
N PRO A 115 15.32 11.14 6.68
CA PRO A 115 14.08 11.91 6.71
C PRO A 115 14.03 13.06 5.68
N GLU A 116 15.17 13.48 5.14
CA GLU A 116 15.25 14.54 4.13
C GLU A 116 15.00 14.00 2.71
N ASP A 117 15.23 12.70 2.47
CA ASP A 117 14.87 12.03 1.23
C ASP A 117 13.40 11.61 1.24
N TRP A 118 12.52 12.48 0.76
CA TRP A 118 11.08 12.23 0.75
C TRP A 118 10.63 11.10 -0.18
N ALA A 119 11.51 10.64 -1.09
CA ALA A 119 11.18 9.65 -2.11
C ALA A 119 11.58 8.22 -1.71
N THR A 120 12.71 8.06 -1.01
CA THR A 120 13.26 6.74 -0.63
C THR A 120 13.82 6.68 0.79
N GLY A 121 13.60 7.70 1.61
CA GLY A 121 14.14 7.84 2.97
C GLY A 121 13.60 6.87 4.03
N TRP A 122 12.73 5.93 3.68
CA TRP A 122 12.15 4.94 4.58
C TRP A 122 12.34 3.54 4.02
N THR A 123 12.57 2.56 4.88
CA THR A 123 12.74 1.17 4.47
C THR A 123 11.83 0.22 5.25
N ILE A 124 11.38 -0.84 4.57
CA ILE A 124 10.52 -1.86 5.13
C ILE A 124 11.36 -2.94 5.81
N ASN A 125 11.02 -3.30 7.04
CA ASN A 125 11.52 -4.49 7.71
C ASN A 125 10.50 -5.64 7.57
N HIS A 126 11.00 -6.80 7.15
CA HIS A 126 10.21 -8.00 6.86
C HIS A 126 10.93 -9.27 7.35
N ASP A 127 10.20 -10.39 7.42
CA ASP A 127 10.73 -11.71 7.77
C ASP A 127 11.59 -12.39 6.68
#